data_AF-A0A7J9B4Z0-F1
#
_entry.id   AF-A0A7J9B4Z0-F1
#
_cell.length_a   1.000
_cell.length_b   1.000
_cell.length_c   1.000
_cell.angle_alpha   90.00
_cell.angle_beta   90.00
_cell.angle_gamma   90.00
#
_symmetry.space_group_name_H-M   'P 1'
#
loop_
_entity.id
_entity.type
_entity.pdbx_description
1 polymer ?
#
loop_
_entity_poly.entity_id
_entity_poly.type
_entity_poly.pdbx_seq_one_letter_code
_entity_poly.pdbx_strand_id
1 'polypeptide(L)' 'MAFTLRSVKVPPNSASLEEARSRVFDFFRKACRSIPTIMDIYNLDDVVTKSELRSSISSEIRKNSHVTNPK' A
#
# COMPACT_ATOMS: atom_id res chain seq x y z
N MET A 1 -8.20 -25.25 -0.96
CA MET A 1 -7.67 -23.88 -0.76
C MET A 1 -6.33 -23.80 -0.01
N ALA A 2 -5.79 -24.89 0.56
CA ALA A 2 -4.56 -24.81 1.38
C ALA A 2 -3.24 -24.73 0.58
N PHE A 3 -3.22 -25.18 -0.68
CA PHE A 3 -1.98 -25.31 -1.46
C PHE A 3 -1.51 -23.99 -2.12
N THR A 4 -2.42 -23.05 -2.40
CA THR A 4 -2.08 -21.74 -3.01
C THR A 4 -1.44 -20.76 -2.02
N LEU A 5 -1.61 -20.97 -0.72
CA LEU A 5 -1.06 -20.10 0.33
C LEU A 5 0.44 -20.30 0.58
N ARG A 6 1.04 -21.41 0.12
CA ARG A 6 2.49 -21.66 0.26
C ARG A 6 3.36 -20.81 -0.68
N SER A 7 2.78 -20.21 -1.72
CA SER A 7 3.53 -19.41 -2.71
C SER A 7 3.66 -17.93 -2.33
N VAL A 8 3.01 -17.49 -1.25
CA VAL A 8 3.04 -16.08 -0.84
C VAL A 8 4.02 -15.94 0.31
N LYS A 9 5.07 -15.12 0.12
CA LYS A 9 6.11 -14.87 1.14
C LYS A 9 5.55 -14.31 2.47
N VAL A 10 4.32 -13.82 2.46
CA VAL A 10 3.65 -13.19 3.61
C VAL A 10 2.31 -13.89 3.85
N PRO A 11 2.04 -14.37 5.09
CA PRO A 11 0.74 -14.92 5.46
C PRO A 11 -0.39 -13.91 5.18
N PRO A 12 -1.59 -14.37 4.77
CA PRO A 12 -2.67 -13.49 4.32
C PRO A 12 -3.15 -12.51 5.39
N ASN A 13 -3.10 -12.91 6.66
CA ASN A 13 -3.60 -12.13 7.78
C ASN A 13 -2.46 -11.73 8.72
N SER A 14 -2.59 -10.55 9.33
CA SER A 14 -1.71 -10.13 10.43
C SER A 14 -2.19 -10.76 11.74
N ALA A 15 -1.26 -11.12 12.62
CA ALA A 15 -1.58 -11.67 13.93
C ALA A 15 -1.97 -10.58 14.94
N SER A 16 -1.46 -9.35 14.76
CA SER A 16 -1.70 -8.19 15.62
C SER A 16 -1.87 -6.90 14.82
N LEU A 17 -2.41 -5.85 15.46
CA LEU A 17 -2.51 -4.51 14.88
C LEU A 17 -1.14 -3.87 14.64
N GLU A 18 -0.15 -4.19 15.47
CA GLU A 18 1.22 -3.71 15.30
C GLU A 18 1.86 -4.28 14.03
N GLU A 19 1.67 -5.58 13.79
CA GLU A 19 2.14 -6.22 12.57
C GLU A 19 1.41 -5.66 11.34
N ALA A 20 0.08 -5.49 11.43
CA ALA A 20 -0.72 -4.87 10.37
C ALA A 20 -0.21 -3.45 10.05
N ARG A 21 0.08 -2.64 11.08
CA ARG A 21 0.62 -1.29 10.92
C ARG A 21 1.98 -1.28 10.22
N SER A 22 2.88 -2.19 10.62
CA SER A 22 4.19 -2.33 9.97
C SER A 22 4.06 -2.69 8.49
N ARG A 23 3.19 -3.66 8.16
CA ARG A 23 2.90 -4.07 6.78
C ARG A 23 2.28 -2.94 5.96
N VAL A 24 1.37 -2.15 6.55
CA VAL A 24 0.78 -0.97 5.89
C VAL A 24 1.86 0.08 5.59
N PHE A 25 2.80 0.33 6.50
CA PHE A 25 3.90 1.26 6.22
C PHE A 25 4.86 0.75 5.14
N ASP A 26 5.13 -0.55 5.10
CA ASP A 26 5.93 -1.13 4.02
C ASP A 26 5.21 -1.04 2.67
N PHE A 27 3.90 -1.27 2.65
CA PHE A 27 3.07 -1.02 1.46
C PHE A 27 3.12 0.45 1.04
N PHE A 28 2.95 1.39 1.97
CA PHE A 28 3.02 2.82 1.69
C PHE A 28 4.38 3.23 1.08
N ARG A 29 5.49 2.73 1.63
CA ARG A 29 6.84 2.96 1.07
C ARG A 29 6.96 2.40 -0.34
N LYS A 30 6.46 1.18 -0.59
CA LYS A 30 6.48 0.57 -1.93
C LYS A 30 5.66 1.38 -2.92
N ALA A 31 4.44 1.76 -2.55
CA ALA A 31 3.57 2.58 -3.38
C ALA A 31 4.22 3.93 -3.72
N CYS A 32 4.80 4.62 -2.73
CA CYS A 32 5.50 5.89 -2.97
C CYS A 32 6.72 5.76 -3.89
N ARG A 33 7.43 4.62 -3.82
CA ARG A 33 8.59 4.33 -4.67
C ARG A 33 8.21 3.90 -6.09
N SER A 34 7.01 3.34 -6.28
CA SER A 34 6.51 2.96 -7.61
C SER A 34 5.89 4.12 -8.38
N ILE A 35 5.64 5.27 -7.74
CA ILE A 35 5.02 6.44 -8.40
C ILE A 35 5.73 6.82 -9.72
N PRO A 36 7.07 6.96 -9.80
CA PRO A 36 7.72 7.29 -11.07
C PRO A 36 7.35 6.33 -12.20
N THR A 37 7.43 5.02 -11.96
CA THR A 37 7.07 3.99 -12.94
C THR A 37 5.59 4.06 -13.34
N ILE A 38 4.68 4.35 -12.39
CA ILE A 38 3.25 4.51 -12.70
C ILE A 38 3.01 5.76 -13.55
N MET A 39 3.72 6.86 -13.27
CA MET A 39 3.62 8.08 -14.08
C MET A 39 4.11 7.83 -15.50
N ASP A 40 5.22 7.11 -15.67
CA ASP A 40 5.78 6.77 -16.98
C ASP A 40 4.82 5.86 -17.78
N ILE A 41 4.22 4.84 -17.15
CA ILE A 41 3.30 3.91 -17.82
C ILE A 41 2.02 4.60 -18.29
N TYR A 42 1.50 5.54 -17.50
CA TYR A 42 0.21 6.19 -17.75
C TYR A 42 0.34 7.61 -18.32
N ASN A 43 1.56 8.07 -18.64
CA ASN A 43 1.87 9.42 -19.15
C ASN A 43 1.22 10.54 -18.31
N LEU A 44 1.47 10.52 -17.00
CA LEU A 44 0.79 11.40 -16.04
C LEU A 44 1.52 12.71 -15.74
N ASP A 45 2.72 12.93 -16.30
CA ASP A 45 3.61 14.05 -15.94
C ASP A 45 2.99 15.44 -16.18
N ASP A 46 2.08 15.56 -17.15
CA ASP A 46 1.41 16.83 -17.47
C ASP A 46 0.14 17.10 -16.66
N VAL A 47 -0.35 16.09 -15.92
CA VAL A 47 -1.67 16.14 -15.24
C VAL A 47 -1.53 16.18 -13.72
N VAL A 48 -0.54 15.47 -13.18
CA VAL A 48 -0.34 15.36 -11.73
C VAL A 48 1.14 15.34 -11.38
N THR A 49 1.47 15.92 -10.24
CA THR A 49 2.83 15.86 -9.69
C THR A 49 3.03 14.61 -8.83
N LYS A 50 4.30 14.18 -8.74
CA LYS A 50 4.72 13.12 -7.80
C LYS A 50 4.32 13.43 -6.35
N SER A 51 4.24 14.71 -5.97
CA SER A 51 3.86 15.14 -4.63
C SER A 51 2.36 14.92 -4.38
N GLU A 52 1.50 15.30 -5.32
CA GLU A 52 0.06 15.11 -5.24
C GLU A 52 -0.31 13.62 -5.14
N LEU A 53 0.34 12.76 -5.94
CA LEU A 53 0.12 11.31 -5.86
C LEU A 53 0.52 10.74 -4.49
N ARG A 54 1.64 11.18 -3.89
CA ARG A 54 2.03 10.77 -2.52
C ARG A 54 1.01 11.25 -1.49
N SER A 55 0.52 12.49 -1.64
CA SER A 55 -0.50 13.06 -0.77
C SER A 55 -1.80 12.25 -0.84
N SER A 56 -2.27 11.94 -2.05
CA SER A 56 -3.47 11.14 -2.30
C SER A 56 -3.38 9.72 -1.73
N ILE A 57 -2.25 9.03 -1.92
CA ILE A 57 -2.03 7.71 -1.30
C ILE A 57 -2.11 7.83 0.24
N SER A 58 -1.53 8.88 0.81
CA SER A 58 -1.56 9.08 2.25
C SER A 58 -2.97 9.39 2.78
N SER A 59 -3.81 10.08 2.02
CA SER A 59 -5.22 10.31 2.41
C SER A 59 -6.04 9.03 2.35
N GLU A 60 -5.84 8.18 1.34
CA GLU A 60 -6.56 6.90 1.23
C GLU A 60 -6.22 5.94 2.37
N ILE A 61 -4.96 5.90 2.81
CA ILE A 61 -4.59 5.10 3.99
C ILE A 61 -5.21 5.70 5.26
N ARG A 62 -5.13 7.03 5.45
CA ARG A 62 -5.67 7.68 6.67
C ARG A 62 -7.19 7.58 6.77
N LYS A 63 -7.91 7.56 5.65
CA LYS A 63 -9.37 7.36 5.61
C LYS A 63 -9.81 6.09 6.35
N ASN A 64 -9.00 5.04 6.28
CA ASN A 64 -9.27 3.74 6.91
C ASN A 64 -8.55 3.55 8.26
N SER A 65 -8.00 4.61 8.84
CA SER A 65 -7.23 4.54 10.10
C SER A 65 -8.04 4.11 11.32
N HIS A 66 -9.37 4.13 11.23
CA HIS A 66 -10.30 3.70 12.28
C HIS A 66 -10.49 2.17 12.33
N VAL A 67 -9.95 1.41 11.37
CA VAL A 67 -10.08 -0.05 11.35
C VAL A 67 -9.20 -0.67 12.44
N THR A 68 -9.83 -1.39 13.37
CA THR A 68 -9.18 -2.06 14.51
C THR A 68 -9.13 -3.58 14.37
N ASN A 69 -9.65 -4.13 13.27
CA ASN A 69 -9.50 -5.55 12.95
C ASN A 69 -8.21 -5.74 12.13
N PRO A 70 -7.24 -6.57 12.59
CA PRO A 70 -5.99 -6.84 11.85
C PRO A 70 -6.17 -7.79 10.64
N LYS A 71 -7.38 -8.31 10.40
CA LYS A 71 -7.74 -9.19 9.26
C LYS A 71 -8.54 -8.46 8.21
#